data_AF-A0A7M7IWD4-F1
#
_entry.id   AF-A0A7M7IWD4-F1
#
_cell.length_a   1.000
_cell.length_b   1.000
_cell.length_c   1.000
_cell.angle_alpha   90.00
_cell.angle_beta   90.00
_cell.angle_gamma   90.00
#
_symmetry.space_group_name_H-M   'P 1'
#
loop_
_entity.id
_entity.type
_entity.pdbx_description
1 polymer ?
#
loop_
_entity_poly.entity_id
_entity_poly.type
_entity_poly.pdbx_seq_one_letter_code
_entity_poly.pdbx_strand_id
1 'polypeptide(L)'
;MGRLSCPFVTVFTTIVFITSVEDKPRTEASRDCANPEPSFEQSVIKEMVGVGSDRTKGEKNVSIGNVVVATIFEEFETRLSRLERRLRAIEQPVWQMSSGEEDWEICAEGPCRCQPEIKLVSCWRQDLLDLPAAQLVPRDVLKLDLAGNRLTTLHRDTFLDMTRLNHLDLSDNSIEHLPLNLFFSLHAVARIRLSKNLLGELHRSQFFNTRNLRILDASSNKLRNLPESLFLSTTLLVLLDLSCNRISSFLPGIFHGLTMLEELLLGKNRLSVLPVDLFKDLTSLKYLGLEENRLRELPDELFRTQTSLRELNFRSNQLSEISARLLAPLEQLNSLEMSNNKIARINPTAFQGLVALKELQLGHNRLRNLTPGLFSMSASLERLVLYANGIENLLRGTFQGLSNLTSLFLHSNHLRIMHPDLFQDTPNLRKLQLESNYLSSLPPRILDAVESIEQLRLARNPWHCDCAASYLATWLQRMYLTRVNDTNSSENLGIWEFGAGAVCRGPGTLGGRLLLRLTFHELCEGQWASMKGLVPRLPIDLISGRNVASTDNPFSRNESVSTPNLSRSTIPSQR
;
A
#
# COMPACT_ATOMS: atom_id res chain seq x y z
N MET A 1 18.05 -6.40 72.88
CA MET A 1 19.17 -7.38 72.78
C MET A 1 18.95 -8.10 71.46
N GLY A 2 19.67 -7.89 70.36
CA GLY A 2 21.11 -7.71 70.12
C GLY A 2 21.40 -8.66 68.94
N ARG A 3 21.32 -8.19 67.68
CA ARG A 3 22.39 -7.67 66.81
C ARG A 3 23.18 -8.76 66.06
N LEU A 4 23.23 -8.60 64.73
CA LEU A 4 24.36 -8.76 63.78
C LEU A 4 23.74 -8.53 62.36
N SER A 5 23.74 -7.36 61.70
CA SER A 5 24.79 -6.54 61.03
C SER A 5 25.43 -7.11 59.74
N CYS A 6 24.88 -6.69 58.56
CA CYS A 6 25.47 -6.09 57.32
C CYS A 6 26.83 -6.57 56.72
N PRO A 7 27.17 -6.31 55.41
CA PRO A 7 26.85 -5.09 54.62
C PRO A 7 26.60 -5.18 53.07
N PHE A 8 26.06 -4.05 52.56
CA PHE A 8 26.23 -3.35 51.26
C PHE A 8 26.99 -3.98 50.07
N VAL A 9 26.44 -3.83 48.84
CA VAL A 9 27.05 -3.05 47.72
C VAL A 9 25.94 -2.44 46.83
N THR A 10 26.15 -1.17 46.48
CA THR A 10 25.35 -0.24 45.65
C THR A 10 25.79 -0.30 44.18
N VAL A 11 24.87 -0.13 43.20
CA VAL A 11 25.18 0.54 41.92
C VAL A 11 23.96 1.36 41.45
N PHE A 12 24.21 2.66 41.27
CA PHE A 12 23.36 3.67 40.66
C PHE A 12 23.34 3.53 39.13
N THR A 13 22.18 3.80 38.50
CA THR A 13 22.18 4.69 37.31
C THR A 13 20.84 5.38 37.07
N THR A 14 20.94 6.71 37.03
CA THR A 14 20.00 7.77 36.69
C THR A 14 19.46 7.65 35.26
N ILE A 15 18.14 7.84 35.04
CA ILE A 15 17.62 8.41 33.79
C ILE A 15 16.56 9.47 34.11
N VAL A 16 16.76 10.60 33.42
CA VAL A 16 16.19 11.93 33.60
C VAL A 16 14.81 12.06 32.94
N PHE A 17 13.90 12.77 33.60
CA PHE A 17 12.68 13.34 33.01
C PHE A 17 13.05 14.51 32.08
N ILE A 18 12.60 14.48 30.82
CA ILE A 18 12.33 15.69 30.04
C ILE A 18 10.97 15.53 29.35
N THR A 19 10.04 16.38 29.77
CA THR A 19 8.80 16.73 29.08
C THR A 19 9.10 17.53 27.81
N SER A 20 8.46 17.20 26.70
CA SER A 20 8.06 18.20 25.71
C SER A 20 6.85 17.69 24.95
N VAL A 21 5.75 18.41 25.17
CA VAL A 21 4.49 18.36 24.44
C VAL A 21 4.65 19.34 23.28
N GLU A 22 4.41 18.89 22.05
CA GLU A 22 4.03 19.77 20.94
C GLU A 22 3.12 19.01 19.95
N ASP A 23 1.93 19.59 19.77
CA ASP A 23 0.83 19.17 18.91
C ASP A 23 1.09 19.44 17.42
N LYS A 24 0.68 18.50 16.54
CA LYS A 24 -0.08 18.67 15.27
C LYS A 24 0.09 17.48 14.29
N PRO A 25 -0.76 17.34 13.25
CA PRO A 25 -2.04 16.64 13.25
C PRO A 25 -1.93 15.23 12.60
N ARG A 26 -2.69 14.25 13.10
CA ARG A 26 -2.75 12.90 12.50
C ARG A 26 -3.78 12.87 11.37
N THR A 27 -3.30 12.59 10.14
CA THR A 27 -4.10 12.02 9.06
C THR A 27 -4.27 10.51 9.30
N GLU A 28 -5.51 10.05 9.23
CA GLU A 28 -5.91 8.66 9.44
C GLU A 28 -5.63 7.83 8.18
N ALA A 29 -4.69 6.88 8.25
CA ALA A 29 -4.63 5.69 7.40
C ALA A 29 -3.69 4.63 8.02
N SER A 30 -4.17 3.38 8.02
CA SER A 30 -3.50 2.12 8.40
C SER A 30 -2.89 2.03 9.81
N ARG A 31 -3.65 1.45 10.75
CA ARG A 31 -3.10 0.79 11.95
C ARG A 31 -3.20 -0.72 11.81
N ASP A 32 -2.09 -1.30 11.38
CA ASP A 32 -1.49 -2.55 11.80
C ASP A 32 -2.41 -3.73 12.19
N CYS A 33 -2.52 -4.68 11.26
CA CYS A 33 -2.68 -6.10 11.61
C CYS A 33 -1.40 -6.57 12.31
N ALA A 34 -1.30 -6.33 13.61
CA ALA A 34 -0.24 -6.88 14.44
C ALA A 34 -0.39 -8.41 14.47
N ASN A 35 0.53 -9.13 13.84
CA ASN A 35 0.71 -10.56 14.10
C ASN A 35 1.37 -10.71 15.48
N PRO A 36 0.86 -11.59 16.37
CA PRO A 36 1.74 -12.23 17.32
C PRO A 36 2.63 -13.20 16.53
N GLU A 37 3.94 -12.95 16.52
CA GLU A 37 4.92 -13.93 16.06
C GLU A 37 4.74 -15.23 16.87
N PRO A 38 4.73 -16.41 16.24
CA PRO A 38 4.98 -17.63 16.98
C PRO A 38 6.49 -17.69 17.25
N SER A 39 6.89 -17.46 18.50
CA SER A 39 8.22 -17.86 18.96
C SER A 39 8.35 -19.38 18.76
N PHE A 40 9.41 -19.75 18.04
CA PHE A 40 9.85 -21.12 17.84
C PHE A 40 9.95 -21.86 19.18
N GLU A 41 9.16 -22.91 19.37
CA GLU A 41 9.50 -24.03 20.24
C GLU A 41 9.74 -25.27 19.37
N GLN A 42 11.01 -25.46 18.99
CA GLN A 42 11.54 -26.76 18.59
C GLN A 42 12.24 -27.37 19.79
N SER A 43 11.56 -28.30 20.48
CA SER A 43 12.08 -29.21 21.52
C SER A 43 10.83 -29.75 22.22
N VAL A 44 10.33 -30.97 21.98
CA VAL A 44 10.88 -32.24 22.46
C VAL A 44 10.22 -33.36 21.64
N ILE A 45 10.99 -34.10 20.84
CA ILE A 45 10.68 -35.50 20.51
C ILE A 45 11.88 -36.29 20.99
N LYS A 46 11.80 -36.84 22.20
CA LYS A 46 12.71 -37.85 22.71
C LYS A 46 12.00 -38.73 23.73
N GLU A 47 12.18 -40.03 23.51
CA GLU A 47 12.04 -41.16 24.44
C GLU A 47 10.65 -41.73 24.70
N MET A 48 10.42 -42.88 24.03
CA MET A 48 9.87 -44.16 24.52
C MET A 48 9.49 -44.90 23.23
N VAL A 49 10.23 -45.89 22.75
CA VAL A 49 10.29 -47.28 23.25
C VAL A 49 11.55 -47.93 22.67
N GLY A 50 12.35 -48.57 23.52
CA GLY A 50 13.33 -49.56 23.09
C GLY A 50 12.99 -50.91 23.69
N VAL A 51 12.73 -51.93 22.87
CA VAL A 51 13.05 -53.35 23.15
C VAL A 51 13.17 -54.11 21.80
N GLY A 52 14.34 -54.73 21.58
CA GLY A 52 14.45 -56.13 21.14
C GLY A 52 14.22 -56.52 19.68
N SER A 53 15.33 -56.85 19.02
CA SER A 53 15.47 -57.68 17.81
C SER A 53 14.66 -59.00 17.86
N ASP A 54 13.95 -59.38 16.79
CA ASP A 54 14.36 -60.47 15.87
C ASP A 54 13.43 -60.64 14.64
N ARG A 55 13.98 -61.30 13.61
CA ARG A 55 13.50 -61.49 12.23
C ARG A 55 12.09 -62.10 12.08
N THR A 56 11.28 -61.60 11.12
CA THR A 56 10.91 -62.27 9.84
C THR A 56 9.64 -61.67 9.19
N LYS A 57 9.75 -61.37 7.88
CA LYS A 57 8.73 -61.22 6.82
C LYS A 57 7.25 -61.03 7.23
N GLY A 58 6.74 -59.80 7.08
CA GLY A 58 5.30 -59.54 7.13
C GLY A 58 4.86 -58.08 6.96
N GLU A 59 5.56 -57.25 6.17
CA GLU A 59 5.26 -55.81 6.09
C GLU A 59 4.82 -55.39 4.68
N LYS A 60 3.50 -55.37 4.45
CA LYS A 60 2.85 -54.45 3.49
C LYS A 60 1.44 -53.98 3.90
N ASN A 61 0.90 -54.39 5.05
CA ASN A 61 -0.46 -54.00 5.49
C ASN A 61 -0.52 -53.14 6.77
N VAL A 62 0.60 -52.83 7.42
CA VAL A 62 0.59 -52.11 8.72
C VAL A 62 0.74 -50.58 8.56
N SER A 63 1.34 -50.10 7.47
CA SER A 63 1.53 -48.66 7.23
C SER A 63 0.28 -47.93 6.73
N ILE A 64 -0.65 -48.63 6.08
CA ILE A 64 -1.94 -48.05 5.64
C ILE A 64 -2.90 -47.95 6.85
N GLY A 65 -2.89 -48.93 7.75
CA GLY A 65 -3.69 -48.92 8.97
C GLY A 65 -3.34 -47.76 9.91
N ASN A 66 -2.05 -47.47 10.10
CA ASN A 66 -1.61 -46.39 11.01
C ASN A 66 -1.94 -44.98 10.48
N VAL A 67 -1.90 -44.75 9.16
CA VAL A 67 -2.29 -43.46 8.57
C VAL A 67 -3.81 -43.28 8.66
N VAL A 68 -4.59 -44.34 8.42
CA VAL A 68 -6.06 -44.32 8.56
C VAL A 68 -6.49 -44.13 10.01
N VAL A 69 -5.82 -44.79 10.97
CA VAL A 69 -6.10 -44.61 12.41
C VAL A 69 -5.71 -43.20 12.87
N ALA A 70 -4.59 -42.65 12.41
CA ALA A 70 -4.18 -41.28 12.73
C ALA A 70 -5.16 -40.23 12.16
N THR A 71 -5.61 -40.37 10.91
CA THR A 71 -6.62 -39.47 10.31
C THR A 71 -7.98 -39.59 10.98
N ILE A 72 -8.41 -40.79 11.36
CA ILE A 72 -9.64 -41.00 12.13
C ILE A 72 -9.52 -40.35 13.51
N PHE A 73 -8.37 -40.50 14.19
CA PHE A 73 -8.15 -39.90 15.50
C PHE A 73 -8.15 -38.37 15.45
N GLU A 74 -7.50 -37.77 14.44
CA GLU A 74 -7.57 -36.32 14.17
C GLU A 74 -9.01 -35.86 13.87
N GLU A 75 -9.80 -36.65 13.13
CA GLU A 75 -11.21 -36.37 12.88
C GLU A 75 -12.05 -36.45 14.17
N PHE A 76 -11.77 -37.41 15.05
CA PHE A 76 -12.42 -37.52 16.36
C PHE A 76 -12.05 -36.37 17.28
N GLU A 77 -10.77 -35.98 17.37
CA GLU A 77 -10.33 -34.84 18.18
C GLU A 77 -10.92 -33.51 17.68
N THR A 78 -11.02 -33.32 16.36
CA THR A 78 -11.69 -32.13 15.80
C THR A 78 -13.19 -32.13 16.09
N ARG A 79 -13.86 -33.29 16.07
CA ARG A 79 -15.27 -33.41 16.46
C ARG A 79 -15.48 -33.19 17.97
N LEU A 80 -14.60 -33.74 18.81
CA LEU A 80 -14.64 -33.60 20.25
C LEU A 80 -14.42 -32.14 20.67
N SER A 81 -13.38 -31.49 20.14
CA SER A 81 -13.12 -30.07 20.39
C SER A 81 -14.27 -29.17 19.92
N ARG A 82 -14.91 -29.49 18.77
CA ARG A 82 -16.15 -28.81 18.34
C ARG A 82 -17.30 -29.01 19.34
N LEU A 83 -17.47 -30.22 19.89
CA LEU A 83 -18.50 -30.51 20.90
C LEU A 83 -18.22 -29.77 22.22
N GLU A 84 -16.99 -29.81 22.71
CA GLU A 84 -16.57 -29.10 23.93
C GLU A 84 -16.82 -27.59 23.82
N ARG A 85 -16.46 -26.99 22.68
CA ARG A 85 -16.73 -25.57 22.41
C ARG A 85 -18.22 -25.25 22.44
N ARG A 86 -19.06 -26.14 21.88
CA ARG A 86 -20.52 -25.99 21.90
C ARG A 86 -21.10 -26.16 23.31
N LEU A 87 -20.53 -27.03 24.13
CA LEU A 87 -20.92 -27.18 25.55
C LEU A 87 -20.57 -25.94 26.35
N ARG A 88 -19.35 -25.39 26.20
CA ARG A 88 -18.97 -24.13 26.86
C ARG A 88 -19.91 -22.98 26.52
N ALA A 89 -20.38 -22.90 25.28
CA ALA A 89 -21.35 -21.89 24.86
C ALA A 89 -22.70 -22.00 25.59
N ILE A 90 -23.14 -23.20 25.99
CA ILE A 90 -24.42 -23.41 26.70
C ILE A 90 -24.33 -22.96 28.16
N GLU A 91 -23.15 -23.05 28.76
CA GLU A 91 -22.92 -22.64 30.16
C GLU A 91 -22.72 -21.12 30.31
N GLN A 92 -22.68 -20.38 29.21
CA GLN A 92 -22.47 -18.94 29.23
C GLN A 92 -23.69 -18.18 29.78
N PRO A 93 -23.46 -17.15 30.63
CA PRO A 93 -24.52 -16.29 31.11
C PRO A 93 -25.17 -15.50 29.97
N VAL A 94 -26.47 -15.23 30.13
CA VAL A 94 -27.27 -14.36 29.25
C VAL A 94 -27.70 -13.13 30.04
N TRP A 95 -27.82 -11.98 29.37
CA TRP A 95 -28.30 -10.74 29.96
C TRP A 95 -29.70 -10.87 30.57
N GLN A 96 -30.01 -10.00 31.54
CA GLN A 96 -31.40 -9.77 31.94
C GLN A 96 -32.05 -8.76 31.01
N MET A 97 -33.19 -9.14 30.43
CA MET A 97 -33.95 -8.29 29.50
C MET A 97 -35.25 -7.82 30.17
N SER A 98 -35.50 -6.50 30.13
CA SER A 98 -36.71 -5.88 30.66
C SER A 98 -37.39 -4.97 29.62
N SER A 99 -38.63 -4.58 29.91
CA SER A 99 -39.43 -3.65 29.11
C SER A 99 -40.10 -2.57 29.96
N GLY A 100 -39.47 -2.18 31.06
CA GLY A 100 -39.93 -1.14 31.98
C GLY A 100 -39.57 0.27 31.51
N GLU A 101 -40.32 1.28 31.98
CA GLU A 101 -40.09 2.68 31.64
C GLU A 101 -38.75 3.21 32.22
N GLU A 102 -38.29 2.65 33.34
CA GLU A 102 -37.05 3.00 34.04
C GLU A 102 -35.85 2.10 33.67
N ASP A 103 -35.98 1.25 32.64
CA ASP A 103 -34.96 0.24 32.29
C ASP A 103 -33.57 0.84 32.03
N TRP A 104 -33.51 2.05 31.47
CA TRP A 104 -32.26 2.72 31.17
C TRP A 104 -31.56 3.28 32.42
N GLU A 105 -32.32 3.61 33.47
CA GLU A 105 -31.77 4.02 34.77
C GLU A 105 -31.20 2.80 35.50
N ILE A 106 -31.94 1.69 35.50
CA ILE A 106 -31.49 0.41 36.08
C ILE A 106 -30.27 -0.14 35.31
N CYS A 107 -30.22 0.02 33.99
CA CYS A 107 -29.07 -0.36 33.16
C CYS A 107 -27.78 0.30 33.66
N ALA A 108 -27.86 1.56 34.10
CA ALA A 108 -26.70 2.33 34.57
C ALA A 108 -26.14 1.84 35.92
N GLU A 109 -26.88 1.01 36.67
CA GLU A 109 -26.40 0.36 37.89
C GLU A 109 -25.50 -0.85 37.60
N GLY A 110 -25.53 -1.35 36.36
CA GLY A 110 -24.69 -2.46 35.91
C GLY A 110 -23.23 -2.05 35.61
N PRO A 111 -22.35 -3.02 35.34
CA PRO A 111 -20.94 -2.76 35.03
C PRO A 111 -20.72 -2.08 33.67
N CYS A 112 -21.70 -2.10 32.77
CA CYS A 112 -21.61 -1.48 31.46
C CYS A 112 -22.15 -0.06 31.47
N ARG A 113 -21.60 0.79 30.60
CA ARG A 113 -22.06 2.16 30.43
C ARG A 113 -23.31 2.20 29.55
N CYS A 114 -24.42 2.68 30.09
CA CYS A 114 -25.67 2.87 29.36
C CYS A 114 -25.88 4.35 29.01
N GLN A 115 -26.31 4.63 27.77
CA GLN A 115 -26.59 5.98 27.26
C GLN A 115 -28.01 6.01 26.66
N PRO A 116 -29.01 6.54 27.40
CA PRO A 116 -30.41 6.52 26.97
C PRO A 116 -30.68 7.34 25.70
N GLU A 117 -29.96 8.45 25.48
CA GLU A 117 -30.22 9.40 24.39
C GLU A 117 -29.97 8.77 23.01
N ILE A 118 -28.95 7.91 22.93
CA ILE A 118 -28.55 7.20 21.72
C ILE A 118 -28.87 5.70 21.76
N LYS A 119 -29.53 5.25 22.85
CA LYS A 119 -29.89 3.86 23.12
C LYS A 119 -28.70 2.91 22.95
N LEU A 120 -27.57 3.27 23.57
CA LEU A 120 -26.32 2.52 23.54
C LEU A 120 -26.07 1.84 24.88
N VAL A 121 -25.67 0.58 24.85
CA VAL A 121 -25.01 -0.11 25.95
C VAL A 121 -23.59 -0.42 25.53
N SER A 122 -22.59 0.07 26.28
CA SER A 122 -21.16 -0.13 26.00
C SER A 122 -20.46 -0.76 27.20
N CYS A 123 -19.92 -1.94 26.99
CA CYS A 123 -19.05 -2.66 27.91
C CYS A 123 -17.59 -2.65 27.40
N TRP A 124 -17.18 -1.58 26.71
CA TRP A 124 -15.87 -1.49 26.07
C TRP A 124 -14.74 -1.55 27.09
N ARG A 125 -13.75 -2.43 26.85
CA ARG A 125 -12.53 -2.57 27.67
C ARG A 125 -12.80 -2.70 29.18
N GLN A 126 -13.70 -3.62 29.51
CA GLN A 126 -14.04 -3.96 30.90
C GLN A 126 -13.35 -5.26 31.35
N ASP A 127 -12.39 -5.79 30.55
CA ASP A 127 -11.70 -7.07 30.78
C ASP A 127 -12.66 -8.25 31.01
N LEU A 128 -13.84 -8.23 30.37
CA LEU A 128 -14.87 -9.25 30.55
C LEU A 128 -14.41 -10.61 30.01
N LEU A 129 -14.49 -11.65 30.84
CA LEU A 129 -14.29 -13.05 30.45
C LEU A 129 -15.59 -13.67 29.93
N ASP A 130 -16.69 -13.36 30.62
CA ASP A 130 -18.06 -13.73 30.29
C ASP A 130 -18.96 -12.49 30.43
N LEU A 131 -20.18 -12.57 29.89
CA LEU A 131 -21.13 -11.47 29.98
C LEU A 131 -21.71 -11.35 31.40
N PRO A 132 -21.81 -10.15 31.99
CA PRO A 132 -22.33 -10.01 33.35
C PRO A 132 -23.84 -10.26 33.40
N ALA A 133 -24.25 -11.38 33.99
CA ALA A 133 -25.68 -11.74 34.13
C ALA A 133 -26.51 -10.71 34.92
N ALA A 134 -25.86 -9.90 35.76
CA ALA A 134 -26.50 -8.82 36.51
C ALA A 134 -26.77 -7.56 35.66
N GLN A 135 -26.17 -7.43 34.48
CA GLN A 135 -26.42 -6.29 33.61
C GLN A 135 -27.79 -6.43 32.95
N LEU A 136 -28.65 -5.45 33.21
CA LEU A 136 -29.92 -5.28 32.52
C LEU A 136 -29.67 -4.60 31.16
N VAL A 137 -30.25 -5.16 30.10
CA VAL A 137 -30.21 -4.58 28.75
C VAL A 137 -31.64 -4.24 28.32
N PRO A 138 -31.95 -2.95 28.08
CA PRO A 138 -33.28 -2.54 27.61
C PRO A 138 -33.61 -3.12 26.23
N ARG A 139 -34.85 -3.62 26.03
CA ARG A 139 -35.28 -4.22 24.75
C ARG A 139 -35.21 -3.28 23.54
N ASP A 140 -35.23 -1.97 23.77
CA ASP A 140 -35.20 -0.96 22.72
C ASP A 140 -33.78 -0.46 22.37
N VAL A 141 -32.75 -1.16 22.85
CA VAL A 141 -31.34 -0.92 22.53
C VAL A 141 -31.11 -0.89 21.01
N LEU A 142 -30.39 0.15 20.56
CA LEU A 142 -30.04 0.34 19.15
C LEU A 142 -28.58 0.03 18.87
N LYS A 143 -27.71 0.18 19.87
CA LYS A 143 -26.27 -0.06 19.74
C LYS A 143 -25.78 -0.86 20.93
N LEU A 144 -24.99 -1.89 20.66
CA LEU A 144 -24.36 -2.72 21.67
C LEU A 144 -22.87 -2.83 21.33
N ASP A 145 -22.04 -2.41 22.27
CA ASP A 145 -20.58 -2.39 22.14
C ASP A 145 -19.97 -3.27 23.22
N LEU A 146 -19.40 -4.40 22.80
CA LEU A 146 -18.72 -5.37 23.65
C LEU A 146 -17.23 -5.48 23.28
N ALA A 147 -16.69 -4.47 22.59
CA ALA A 147 -15.35 -4.55 22.04
C ALA A 147 -14.24 -4.42 23.09
N GLY A 148 -13.07 -4.98 22.79
CA GLY A 148 -11.88 -4.86 23.65
C GLY A 148 -11.97 -5.66 24.95
N ASN A 149 -12.64 -6.81 24.93
CA ASN A 149 -12.78 -7.70 26.08
C ASN A 149 -12.03 -9.03 25.84
N ARG A 150 -12.25 -10.03 26.70
CA ARG A 150 -11.60 -11.34 26.65
C ARG A 150 -12.60 -12.46 26.42
N LEU A 151 -13.72 -12.16 25.76
CA LEU A 151 -14.80 -13.11 25.50
C LEU A 151 -14.29 -14.22 24.58
N THR A 152 -14.51 -15.48 24.97
CA THR A 152 -14.07 -16.65 24.20
C THR A 152 -15.22 -17.34 23.45
N THR A 153 -16.43 -17.26 24.00
CA THR A 153 -17.65 -17.80 23.45
C THR A 153 -18.83 -16.97 23.92
N LEU A 154 -19.99 -17.13 23.26
CA LEU A 154 -21.25 -16.50 23.65
C LEU A 154 -22.34 -17.57 23.75
N HIS A 155 -23.38 -17.31 24.52
CA HIS A 155 -24.59 -18.15 24.48
C HIS A 155 -25.39 -17.85 23.21
N ARG A 156 -26.10 -18.83 22.64
CA ARG A 156 -26.97 -18.62 21.45
C ARG A 156 -28.05 -17.56 21.66
N ASP A 157 -28.53 -17.43 22.90
CA ASP A 157 -29.62 -16.54 23.28
C ASP A 157 -29.11 -15.17 23.76
N THR A 158 -27.80 -14.89 23.64
CA THR A 158 -27.19 -13.62 24.07
C THR A 158 -27.88 -12.40 23.46
N PHE A 159 -28.31 -12.48 22.19
CA PHE A 159 -28.98 -11.39 21.48
C PHE A 159 -30.46 -11.70 21.18
N LEU A 160 -31.05 -12.62 21.95
CA LEU A 160 -32.47 -12.95 21.83
C LEU A 160 -33.31 -11.68 22.09
N ASP A 161 -34.38 -11.51 21.33
CA ASP A 161 -35.31 -10.37 21.40
C ASP A 161 -34.74 -8.96 21.12
N MET A 162 -33.46 -8.82 20.75
CA MET A 162 -32.83 -7.54 20.35
C MET A 162 -33.24 -7.09 18.93
N THR A 163 -34.54 -7.03 18.67
CA THR A 163 -35.12 -6.81 17.32
C THR A 163 -34.83 -5.44 16.72
N ARG A 164 -34.55 -4.44 17.56
CA ARG A 164 -34.25 -3.05 17.17
C ARG A 164 -32.76 -2.74 17.04
N LEU A 165 -31.90 -3.69 17.40
CA LEU A 165 -30.46 -3.47 17.40
C LEU A 165 -29.98 -3.19 15.97
N ASN A 166 -29.32 -2.04 15.81
CA ASN A 166 -28.80 -1.55 14.53
C ASN A 166 -27.29 -1.79 14.41
N HIS A 167 -26.56 -1.61 15.52
CA HIS A 167 -25.11 -1.76 15.58
C HIS A 167 -24.70 -2.77 16.66
N LEU A 168 -23.91 -3.75 16.27
CA LEU A 168 -23.29 -4.72 17.16
C LEU A 168 -21.77 -4.70 16.95
N ASP A 169 -21.03 -4.40 18.01
CA ASP A 169 -19.57 -4.47 18.03
C ASP A 169 -19.09 -5.56 18.99
N LEU A 170 -18.46 -6.58 18.44
CA LEU A 170 -17.82 -7.70 19.15
C LEU A 170 -16.32 -7.74 18.86
N SER A 171 -15.74 -6.65 18.35
CA SER A 171 -14.35 -6.61 17.92
C SER A 171 -13.37 -6.72 19.08
N ASP A 172 -12.12 -7.09 18.78
CA ASP A 172 -11.02 -7.13 19.76
C ASP A 172 -11.37 -7.99 20.98
N ASN A 173 -11.68 -9.26 20.71
CA ASN A 173 -12.03 -10.28 21.70
C ASN A 173 -11.27 -11.59 21.35
N SER A 174 -11.55 -12.68 22.07
CA SER A 174 -10.94 -14.00 21.82
C SER A 174 -11.94 -15.03 21.32
N ILE A 175 -12.99 -14.60 20.60
CA ILE A 175 -14.09 -15.48 20.19
C ILE A 175 -13.59 -16.48 19.15
N GLU A 176 -13.68 -17.77 19.46
CA GLU A 176 -13.24 -18.83 18.55
C GLU A 176 -14.34 -19.28 17.58
N HIS A 177 -15.60 -19.25 18.03
CA HIS A 177 -16.77 -19.74 17.29
C HIS A 177 -18.01 -18.92 17.61
N LEU A 178 -18.88 -18.77 16.62
CA LEU A 178 -20.22 -18.20 16.83
C LEU A 178 -21.24 -19.35 16.94
N PRO A 179 -22.06 -19.39 18.00
CA PRO A 179 -23.17 -20.32 18.07
C PRO A 179 -24.15 -20.17 16.90
N LEU A 180 -24.77 -21.28 16.52
CA LEU A 180 -25.89 -21.27 15.59
C LEU A 180 -27.01 -20.38 16.13
N ASN A 181 -27.63 -19.61 15.24
CA ASN A 181 -28.76 -18.72 15.55
C ASN A 181 -28.44 -17.56 16.50
N LEU A 182 -27.16 -17.27 16.77
CA LEU A 182 -26.76 -16.11 17.59
C LEU A 182 -27.38 -14.79 17.10
N PHE A 183 -27.52 -14.61 15.79
CA PHE A 183 -28.09 -13.41 15.17
C PHE A 183 -29.55 -13.56 14.72
N PHE A 184 -30.27 -14.56 15.24
CA PHE A 184 -31.60 -14.92 14.74
C PHE A 184 -32.62 -13.77 14.84
N SER A 185 -32.64 -13.04 15.96
CA SER A 185 -33.58 -11.94 16.21
C SER A 185 -33.14 -10.58 15.65
N LEU A 186 -31.91 -10.48 15.11
CA LEU A 186 -31.28 -9.22 14.70
C LEU A 186 -31.76 -8.73 13.32
N HIS A 187 -33.07 -8.55 13.15
CA HIS A 187 -33.65 -8.19 11.85
C HIS A 187 -33.33 -6.76 11.39
N ALA A 188 -33.13 -5.83 12.34
CA ALA A 188 -32.83 -4.42 12.05
C ALA A 188 -31.33 -4.11 11.95
N VAL A 189 -30.45 -5.09 12.19
CA VAL A 189 -29.01 -4.84 12.28
C VAL A 189 -28.46 -4.41 10.94
N ALA A 190 -27.76 -3.27 10.94
CA ALA A 190 -27.12 -2.71 9.75
C ALA A 190 -25.61 -2.85 9.81
N ARG A 191 -25.01 -2.98 11.00
CA ARG A 191 -23.57 -3.06 11.18
C ARG A 191 -23.19 -4.12 12.20
N ILE A 192 -22.41 -5.11 11.77
CA ILE A 192 -21.81 -6.13 12.64
C ILE A 192 -20.29 -6.05 12.51
N ARG A 193 -19.60 -5.90 13.63
CA ARG A 193 -18.13 -5.98 13.72
C ARG A 193 -17.73 -7.19 14.55
N LEU A 194 -16.92 -8.04 13.94
CA LEU A 194 -16.35 -9.27 14.49
C LEU A 194 -14.82 -9.25 14.40
N SER A 195 -14.22 -8.10 14.08
CA SER A 195 -12.80 -8.00 13.79
C SER A 195 -11.92 -8.31 14.99
N LYS A 196 -10.68 -8.76 14.74
CA LYS A 196 -9.71 -9.09 15.80
C LYS A 196 -10.27 -10.12 16.79
N ASN A 197 -10.73 -11.24 16.26
CA ASN A 197 -11.16 -12.41 17.02
C ASN A 197 -10.39 -13.65 16.52
N LEU A 198 -10.79 -14.84 16.97
CA LEU A 198 -10.13 -16.10 16.62
C LEU A 198 -11.00 -16.99 15.74
N LEU A 199 -12.00 -16.42 15.04
CA LEU A 199 -12.99 -17.16 14.27
C LEU A 199 -12.34 -18.00 13.17
N GLY A 200 -12.53 -19.31 13.24
CA GLY A 200 -11.98 -20.26 12.25
C GLY A 200 -12.95 -20.57 11.09
N GLU A 201 -14.25 -20.55 11.38
CA GLU A 201 -15.32 -20.85 10.43
C GLU A 201 -16.57 -20.01 10.74
N LEU A 202 -17.39 -19.80 9.72
CA LEU A 202 -18.73 -19.22 9.84
C LEU A 202 -19.74 -20.25 9.32
N HIS A 203 -20.91 -20.31 9.94
CA HIS A 203 -21.97 -21.18 9.48
C HIS A 203 -22.74 -20.54 8.30
N ARG A 204 -23.21 -21.35 7.34
CA ARG A 204 -23.97 -20.89 6.15
C ARG A 204 -25.19 -20.00 6.48
N SER A 205 -25.83 -20.22 7.63
CA SER A 205 -27.00 -19.47 8.05
C SER A 205 -26.70 -18.35 9.04
N GLN A 206 -25.42 -18.03 9.29
CA GLN A 206 -25.04 -17.07 10.33
C GLN A 206 -25.72 -15.70 10.13
N PHE A 207 -25.86 -15.25 8.88
CA PHE A 207 -26.43 -13.95 8.51
C PHE A 207 -27.79 -14.06 7.78
N PHE A 208 -28.46 -15.21 7.87
CA PHE A 208 -29.69 -15.47 7.11
C PHE A 208 -30.83 -14.49 7.46
N ASN A 209 -30.96 -14.12 8.75
CA ASN A 209 -32.00 -13.23 9.24
C ASN A 209 -31.63 -11.74 9.26
N THR A 210 -30.35 -11.40 9.00
CA THR A 210 -29.84 -10.02 9.06
C THR A 210 -29.97 -9.32 7.71
N ARG A 211 -31.19 -9.21 7.19
CA ARG A 211 -31.46 -8.74 5.81
C ARG A 211 -31.10 -7.26 5.57
N ASN A 212 -31.04 -6.47 6.64
CA ASN A 212 -30.69 -5.04 6.60
C ASN A 212 -29.19 -4.78 6.76
N LEU A 213 -28.36 -5.83 6.80
CA LEU A 213 -26.93 -5.71 7.01
C LEU A 213 -26.27 -4.92 5.87
N ARG A 214 -25.60 -3.83 6.23
CA ARG A 214 -24.88 -2.93 5.32
C ARG A 214 -23.38 -3.03 5.48
N ILE A 215 -22.90 -3.24 6.71
CA ILE A 215 -21.48 -3.33 7.02
C ILE A 215 -21.24 -4.61 7.78
N LEU A 216 -20.37 -5.46 7.25
CA LEU A 216 -19.83 -6.61 7.93
C LEU A 216 -18.32 -6.52 7.96
N ASP A 217 -17.76 -6.36 9.15
CA ASP A 217 -16.32 -6.45 9.39
C ASP A 217 -16.02 -7.77 10.10
N ALA A 218 -15.39 -8.70 9.39
CA ALA A 218 -14.86 -9.95 9.94
C ALA A 218 -13.34 -10.05 9.72
N SER A 219 -12.67 -8.90 9.64
CA SER A 219 -11.22 -8.80 9.45
C SER A 219 -10.42 -9.34 10.64
N SER A 220 -9.13 -9.62 10.45
CA SER A 220 -8.23 -10.04 11.53
C SER A 220 -8.75 -11.24 12.32
N ASN A 221 -9.20 -12.28 11.61
CA ASN A 221 -9.68 -13.54 12.17
C ASN A 221 -8.83 -14.71 11.65
N LYS A 222 -9.28 -15.96 11.87
CA LYS A 222 -8.60 -17.18 11.42
C LYS A 222 -9.38 -17.90 10.31
N LEU A 223 -10.27 -17.20 9.59
CA LEU A 223 -11.17 -17.79 8.60
C LEU A 223 -10.36 -18.44 7.47
N ARG A 224 -10.63 -19.71 7.17
CA ARG A 224 -9.96 -20.46 6.11
C ARG A 224 -10.76 -20.53 4.82
N ASN A 225 -12.08 -20.64 4.94
CA ASN A 225 -13.03 -20.72 3.84
C ASN A 225 -14.34 -20.04 4.27
N LEU A 226 -15.16 -19.66 3.29
CA LEU A 226 -16.52 -19.20 3.52
C LEU A 226 -17.49 -20.26 2.97
N PRO A 227 -18.56 -20.62 3.72
CA PRO A 227 -19.55 -21.56 3.23
C PRO A 227 -20.37 -20.96 2.08
N GLU A 228 -20.88 -21.83 1.21
CA GLU A 228 -21.81 -21.42 0.16
C GLU A 228 -23.03 -20.70 0.75
N SER A 229 -23.55 -19.72 0.00
CA SER A 229 -24.77 -18.96 0.35
C SER A 229 -24.69 -18.12 1.62
N LEU A 230 -23.51 -17.91 2.22
CA LEU A 230 -23.35 -17.11 3.44
C LEU A 230 -24.02 -15.73 3.37
N PHE A 231 -23.98 -15.11 2.19
CA PHE A 231 -24.47 -13.74 1.94
C PHE A 231 -25.77 -13.68 1.14
N LEU A 232 -26.45 -14.81 0.92
CA LEU A 232 -27.62 -14.89 0.04
C LEU A 232 -28.77 -13.95 0.47
N SER A 233 -28.90 -13.69 1.77
CA SER A 233 -29.95 -12.83 2.34
C SER A 233 -29.49 -11.40 2.65
N THR A 234 -28.21 -11.08 2.47
CA THR A 234 -27.60 -9.79 2.83
C THR A 234 -27.31 -8.94 1.60
N THR A 235 -28.30 -8.76 0.73
CA THR A 235 -28.16 -8.06 -0.56
C THR A 235 -27.93 -6.56 -0.44
N LEU A 236 -28.16 -5.99 0.74
CA LEU A 236 -27.95 -4.58 1.07
C LEU A 236 -26.54 -4.27 1.61
N LEU A 237 -25.63 -5.26 1.60
CA LEU A 237 -24.23 -5.04 1.99
C LEU A 237 -23.59 -3.98 1.10
N VAL A 238 -22.93 -3.02 1.75
CA VAL A 238 -22.19 -1.91 1.16
C VAL A 238 -20.69 -2.12 1.39
N LEU A 239 -20.30 -2.55 2.59
CA LEU A 239 -18.91 -2.82 2.96
C LEU A 239 -18.79 -4.24 3.52
N LEU A 240 -17.88 -5.02 2.94
CA LEU A 240 -17.50 -6.33 3.42
C LEU A 240 -15.98 -6.39 3.62
N ASP A 241 -15.56 -6.48 4.88
CA ASP A 241 -14.15 -6.66 5.24
C ASP A 241 -13.87 -8.09 5.71
N LEU A 242 -13.04 -8.78 4.94
CA LEU A 242 -12.53 -10.12 5.22
C LEU A 242 -10.99 -10.14 5.25
N SER A 243 -10.35 -8.96 5.36
CA SER A 243 -8.91 -8.81 5.37
C SER A 243 -8.24 -9.46 6.58
N CYS A 244 -6.94 -9.71 6.50
CA CYS A 244 -6.17 -10.31 7.61
C CYS A 244 -6.75 -11.64 8.11
N ASN A 245 -7.18 -12.51 7.18
CA ASN A 245 -7.66 -13.86 7.45
C ASN A 245 -6.70 -14.91 6.83
N ARG A 246 -7.15 -16.16 6.72
CA ARG A 246 -6.35 -17.28 6.18
C ARG A 246 -7.02 -17.89 4.94
N ILE A 247 -7.82 -17.11 4.22
CA ILE A 247 -8.61 -17.59 3.09
C ILE A 247 -7.69 -17.90 1.92
N SER A 248 -7.73 -19.14 1.41
CA SER A 248 -6.90 -19.59 0.28
C SER A 248 -7.61 -19.56 -1.08
N SER A 249 -8.94 -19.65 -1.08
CA SER A 249 -9.76 -19.72 -2.28
C SER A 249 -11.21 -19.36 -1.97
N PHE A 250 -11.94 -18.91 -2.99
CA PHE A 250 -13.38 -18.70 -2.92
C PHE A 250 -14.12 -19.72 -3.79
N LEU A 251 -15.30 -20.13 -3.33
CA LEU A 251 -16.25 -20.85 -4.16
C LEU A 251 -16.83 -19.90 -5.22
N PRO A 252 -17.10 -20.38 -6.45
CA PRO A 252 -17.83 -19.60 -7.44
C PRO A 252 -19.16 -19.11 -6.87
N GLY A 253 -19.50 -17.83 -7.10
CA GLY A 253 -20.77 -17.27 -6.64
C GLY A 253 -20.90 -16.98 -5.14
N ILE A 254 -19.82 -17.02 -4.35
CA ILE A 254 -19.88 -16.67 -2.92
C ILE A 254 -20.45 -15.26 -2.65
N PHE A 255 -20.24 -14.33 -3.59
CA PHE A 255 -20.74 -12.95 -3.54
C PHE A 255 -21.98 -12.72 -4.41
N HIS A 256 -22.71 -13.79 -4.78
CA HIS A 256 -23.89 -13.69 -5.62
C HIS A 256 -24.95 -12.77 -4.99
N GLY A 257 -25.52 -11.87 -5.81
CA GLY A 257 -26.57 -10.95 -5.39
C GLY A 257 -26.11 -9.73 -4.57
N LEU A 258 -24.82 -9.54 -4.31
CA LEU A 258 -24.27 -8.37 -3.60
C LEU A 258 -24.12 -7.13 -4.52
N THR A 259 -25.21 -6.74 -5.19
CA THR A 259 -25.21 -5.68 -6.21
C THR A 259 -24.99 -4.26 -5.66
N MET A 260 -25.24 -4.08 -4.36
CA MET A 260 -25.05 -2.81 -3.63
C MET A 260 -23.67 -2.67 -3.00
N LEU A 261 -22.81 -3.70 -3.11
CA LEU A 261 -21.50 -3.69 -2.47
C LEU A 261 -20.60 -2.66 -3.13
N GLU A 262 -20.10 -1.71 -2.34
CA GLU A 262 -19.22 -0.64 -2.79
C GLU A 262 -17.76 -0.91 -2.42
N GLU A 263 -17.53 -1.57 -1.28
CA GLU A 263 -16.18 -1.82 -0.76
C GLU A 263 -16.00 -3.28 -0.36
N LEU A 264 -15.00 -3.92 -0.97
CA LEU A 264 -14.63 -5.30 -0.68
C LEU A 264 -13.14 -5.39 -0.32
N LEU A 265 -12.86 -5.74 0.94
CA LEU A 265 -11.50 -5.85 1.47
C LEU A 265 -11.14 -7.33 1.66
N LEU A 266 -10.21 -7.81 0.84
CA LEU A 266 -9.71 -9.20 0.84
C LEU A 266 -8.20 -9.26 1.09
N GLY A 267 -7.59 -8.14 1.47
CA GLY A 267 -6.15 -8.02 1.70
C GLY A 267 -5.62 -8.94 2.79
N LYS A 268 -4.32 -9.23 2.78
CA LYS A 268 -3.62 -10.04 3.79
C LYS A 268 -4.26 -11.41 4.02
N ASN A 269 -4.68 -12.06 2.95
CA ASN A 269 -5.18 -13.44 2.94
C ASN A 269 -4.12 -14.37 2.30
N ARG A 270 -4.53 -15.56 1.87
CA ARG A 270 -3.66 -16.56 1.23
C ARG A 270 -4.16 -16.92 -0.17
N LEU A 271 -4.90 -16.01 -0.81
CA LEU A 271 -5.54 -16.24 -2.10
C LEU A 271 -4.49 -16.49 -3.18
N SER A 272 -4.57 -17.64 -3.85
CA SER A 272 -3.66 -17.98 -4.96
C SER A 272 -4.29 -17.82 -6.33
N VAL A 273 -5.61 -18.04 -6.44
CA VAL A 273 -6.39 -17.99 -7.67
C VAL A 273 -7.75 -17.39 -7.37
N LEU A 274 -8.27 -16.58 -8.31
CA LEU A 274 -9.62 -16.04 -8.26
C LEU A 274 -10.47 -16.67 -9.38
N PRO A 275 -11.67 -17.19 -9.08
CA PRO A 275 -12.61 -17.63 -10.12
C PRO A 275 -13.00 -16.46 -11.05
N VAL A 276 -13.17 -16.74 -12.34
CA VAL A 276 -13.47 -15.71 -13.36
C VAL A 276 -14.75 -14.92 -13.06
N ASP A 277 -15.79 -15.58 -12.56
CA ASP A 277 -17.08 -14.95 -12.25
C ASP A 277 -17.20 -14.48 -10.79
N LEU A 278 -16.08 -14.42 -10.03
CA LEU A 278 -16.12 -14.11 -8.59
C LEU A 278 -16.81 -12.78 -8.29
N PHE A 279 -16.58 -11.77 -9.14
CA PHE A 279 -17.10 -10.42 -8.94
C PHE A 279 -18.28 -10.08 -9.86
N LYS A 280 -18.80 -11.03 -10.63
CA LYS A 280 -19.78 -10.76 -11.71
C LYS A 280 -20.97 -9.88 -11.29
N ASP A 281 -21.51 -10.06 -10.09
CA ASP A 281 -22.69 -9.32 -9.61
C ASP A 281 -22.34 -8.02 -8.86
N LEU A 282 -21.06 -7.76 -8.57
CA LEU A 282 -20.59 -6.60 -7.81
C LEU A 282 -20.49 -5.36 -8.71
N THR A 283 -21.62 -4.92 -9.26
CA THR A 283 -21.69 -3.86 -10.27
C THR A 283 -21.48 -2.45 -9.70
N SER A 284 -21.74 -2.27 -8.41
CA SER A 284 -21.58 -0.99 -7.70
C SER A 284 -20.24 -0.87 -6.97
N LEU A 285 -19.32 -1.82 -7.18
CA LEU A 285 -18.04 -1.88 -6.48
C LEU A 285 -17.16 -0.69 -6.87
N LYS A 286 -16.71 0.06 -5.87
CA LYS A 286 -15.85 1.25 -6.00
C LYS A 286 -14.43 0.98 -5.52
N TYR A 287 -14.28 0.17 -4.46
CA TYR A 287 -12.99 -0.18 -3.87
C TYR A 287 -12.82 -1.69 -3.79
N LEU A 288 -11.72 -2.20 -4.31
CA LEU A 288 -11.33 -3.60 -4.18
C LEU A 288 -9.88 -3.73 -3.67
N GLY A 289 -9.73 -4.23 -2.45
CA GLY A 289 -8.44 -4.54 -1.83
C GLY A 289 -8.10 -6.02 -1.94
N LEU A 290 -7.02 -6.35 -2.64
CA LEU A 290 -6.48 -7.72 -2.81
C LEU A 290 -4.99 -7.78 -2.43
N GLU A 291 -4.48 -6.78 -1.72
CA GLU A 291 -3.08 -6.67 -1.34
C GLU A 291 -2.60 -7.81 -0.44
N GLU A 292 -1.30 -8.09 -0.45
CA GLU A 292 -0.65 -9.07 0.44
C GLU A 292 -1.31 -10.47 0.37
N ASN A 293 -1.65 -10.90 -0.85
CA ASN A 293 -2.10 -12.26 -1.16
C ASN A 293 -0.99 -13.05 -1.89
N ARG A 294 -1.36 -14.17 -2.54
CA ARG A 294 -0.43 -15.06 -3.26
C ARG A 294 -0.82 -15.20 -4.73
N LEU A 295 -1.51 -14.21 -5.29
CA LEU A 295 -2.04 -14.24 -6.65
C LEU A 295 -0.89 -14.24 -7.66
N ARG A 296 -0.88 -15.23 -8.55
CA ARG A 296 0.13 -15.36 -9.61
C ARG A 296 -0.34 -14.80 -10.94
N GLU A 297 -1.63 -14.88 -11.19
CA GLU A 297 -2.31 -14.42 -12.41
C GLU A 297 -3.74 -13.99 -12.06
N LEU A 298 -4.33 -13.23 -12.97
CA LEU A 298 -5.73 -12.79 -12.90
C LEU A 298 -6.41 -13.13 -14.22
N PRO A 299 -7.61 -13.76 -14.20
CA PRO A 299 -8.36 -14.02 -15.43
C PRO A 299 -8.73 -12.72 -16.17
N ASP A 300 -8.63 -12.72 -17.50
CA ASP A 300 -8.90 -11.54 -18.34
C ASP A 300 -10.30 -10.96 -18.17
N GLU A 301 -11.30 -11.80 -17.89
CA GLU A 301 -12.71 -11.39 -17.77
C GLU A 301 -13.14 -11.17 -16.30
N LEU A 302 -12.19 -11.14 -15.36
CA LEU A 302 -12.47 -11.02 -13.93
C LEU A 302 -13.23 -9.74 -13.57
N PHE A 303 -12.97 -8.65 -14.29
CA PHE A 303 -13.54 -7.32 -14.04
C PHE A 303 -14.59 -6.88 -15.05
N ARG A 304 -15.17 -7.81 -15.81
CA ARG A 304 -16.07 -7.50 -16.93
C ARG A 304 -17.30 -6.66 -16.58
N THR A 305 -17.73 -6.63 -15.32
CA THR A 305 -18.90 -5.86 -14.85
C THR A 305 -18.52 -4.71 -13.90
N GLN A 306 -17.26 -4.56 -13.50
CA GLN A 306 -16.78 -3.60 -12.51
C GLN A 306 -16.53 -2.19 -13.09
N THR A 307 -17.48 -1.65 -13.85
CA THR A 307 -17.31 -0.35 -14.55
C THR A 307 -17.30 0.85 -13.60
N SER A 308 -17.80 0.69 -12.36
CA SER A 308 -17.82 1.73 -11.33
C SER A 308 -16.58 1.74 -10.42
N LEU A 309 -15.62 0.86 -10.67
CA LEU A 309 -14.45 0.69 -9.81
C LEU A 309 -13.53 1.92 -9.90
N ARG A 310 -13.15 2.45 -8.75
CA ARG A 310 -12.33 3.66 -8.61
C ARG A 310 -10.94 3.37 -8.07
N GLU A 311 -10.83 2.37 -7.21
CA GLU A 311 -9.57 1.99 -6.57
C GLU A 311 -9.40 0.48 -6.59
N LEU A 312 -8.23 0.05 -7.08
CA LEU A 312 -7.89 -1.36 -7.20
C LEU A 312 -6.47 -1.59 -6.68
N ASN A 313 -6.35 -2.46 -5.69
CA ASN A 313 -5.09 -2.73 -5.02
C ASN A 313 -4.69 -4.21 -5.12
N PHE A 314 -3.58 -4.47 -5.81
CA PHE A 314 -2.93 -5.78 -5.93
C PHE A 314 -1.52 -5.79 -5.31
N ARG A 315 -1.18 -4.81 -4.46
CA ARG A 315 0.15 -4.70 -3.85
C ARG A 315 0.61 -6.00 -3.21
N SER A 316 1.91 -6.32 -3.26
CA SER A 316 2.46 -7.47 -2.53
C SER A 316 1.82 -8.82 -2.93
N ASN A 317 1.62 -9.04 -4.22
CA ASN A 317 1.21 -10.34 -4.78
C ASN A 317 2.37 -10.96 -5.57
N GLN A 318 2.08 -11.91 -6.46
CA GLN A 318 3.08 -12.62 -7.28
C GLN A 318 2.79 -12.50 -8.78
N LEU A 319 2.09 -11.45 -9.20
CA LEU A 319 1.71 -11.22 -10.59
C LEU A 319 2.94 -11.05 -11.48
N SER A 320 2.98 -11.74 -12.62
CA SER A 320 4.11 -11.69 -13.57
C SER A 320 3.84 -10.86 -14.83
N GLU A 321 2.58 -10.67 -15.20
CA GLU A 321 2.19 -9.93 -16.39
C GLU A 321 0.86 -9.20 -16.23
N ILE A 322 0.67 -8.15 -17.03
CA ILE A 322 -0.59 -7.42 -17.18
C ILE A 322 -1.09 -7.63 -18.61
N SER A 323 -2.25 -8.27 -18.74
CA SER A 323 -2.87 -8.55 -20.04
C SER A 323 -3.63 -7.33 -20.59
N ALA A 324 -3.99 -7.39 -21.87
CA ALA A 324 -4.71 -6.31 -22.54
C ALA A 324 -6.16 -6.13 -22.06
N ARG A 325 -6.82 -7.23 -21.68
CA ARG A 325 -8.27 -7.27 -21.45
C ARG A 325 -8.66 -7.09 -19.99
N LEU A 326 -7.78 -7.47 -19.07
CA LEU A 326 -8.04 -7.46 -17.63
C LEU A 326 -8.57 -6.10 -17.12
N LEU A 327 -7.94 -5.00 -17.55
CA LEU A 327 -8.23 -3.65 -17.06
C LEU A 327 -9.09 -2.82 -18.03
N ALA A 328 -9.40 -3.36 -19.21
CA ALA A 328 -10.11 -2.62 -20.25
C ALA A 328 -11.49 -2.08 -19.82
N PRO A 329 -12.31 -2.79 -19.01
CA PRO A 329 -13.62 -2.30 -18.56
C PRO A 329 -13.57 -1.18 -17.50
N LEU A 330 -12.41 -0.90 -16.91
CA LEU A 330 -12.28 -0.08 -15.69
C LEU A 330 -12.13 1.42 -16.01
N GLU A 331 -13.09 1.98 -16.74
CA GLU A 331 -13.03 3.36 -17.25
C GLU A 331 -13.03 4.44 -16.15
N GLN A 332 -13.63 4.15 -14.99
CA GLN A 332 -13.71 5.06 -13.83
C GLN A 332 -12.58 4.89 -12.81
N LEU A 333 -11.57 4.05 -13.12
CA LEU A 333 -10.48 3.75 -12.19
C LEU A 333 -9.59 4.99 -12.01
N ASN A 334 -9.48 5.47 -10.78
CA ASN A 334 -8.65 6.61 -10.40
C ASN A 334 -7.28 6.18 -9.88
N SER A 335 -7.20 5.08 -9.13
CA SER A 335 -5.97 4.59 -8.51
C SER A 335 -5.78 3.10 -8.77
N LEU A 336 -4.60 2.75 -9.29
CA LEU A 336 -4.17 1.38 -9.50
C LEU A 336 -2.83 1.12 -8.80
N GLU A 337 -2.86 0.25 -7.80
CA GLU A 337 -1.69 -0.16 -7.04
C GLU A 337 -1.32 -1.61 -7.38
N MET A 338 -0.13 -1.81 -7.95
CA MET A 338 0.42 -3.10 -8.36
C MET A 338 1.88 -3.28 -7.90
N SER A 339 2.34 -2.47 -6.95
CA SER A 339 3.71 -2.51 -6.45
C SER A 339 4.03 -3.80 -5.69
N ASN A 340 5.32 -4.11 -5.59
CA ASN A 340 5.82 -5.31 -4.89
C ASN A 340 5.24 -6.61 -5.48
N ASN A 341 5.23 -6.73 -6.81
CA ASN A 341 4.84 -7.92 -7.54
C ASN A 341 6.06 -8.48 -8.31
N LYS A 342 5.83 -9.37 -9.28
CA LYS A 342 6.87 -9.95 -10.15
C LYS A 342 6.69 -9.53 -11.61
N ILE A 343 6.02 -8.39 -11.85
CA ILE A 343 5.59 -7.99 -13.19
C ILE A 343 6.80 -7.69 -14.05
N ALA A 344 6.98 -8.47 -15.11
CA ALA A 344 8.07 -8.32 -16.06
C ALA A 344 7.59 -7.91 -17.46
N ARG A 345 6.29 -8.14 -17.76
CA ARG A 345 5.68 -7.86 -19.06
C ARG A 345 4.37 -7.12 -18.88
N ILE A 346 4.18 -6.06 -19.66
CA ILE A 346 2.94 -5.31 -19.75
C ILE A 346 2.54 -5.33 -21.21
N ASN A 347 1.29 -5.73 -21.49
CA ASN A 347 0.77 -5.64 -22.85
C ASN A 347 0.71 -4.17 -23.30
N PRO A 348 1.13 -3.81 -24.54
CA PRO A 348 1.12 -2.42 -25.02
C PRO A 348 -0.23 -1.70 -24.92
N THR A 349 -1.34 -2.44 -24.91
CA THR A 349 -2.69 -1.87 -24.82
C THR A 349 -3.35 -2.05 -23.44
N ALA A 350 -2.61 -2.53 -22.43
CA ALA A 350 -3.15 -2.87 -21.11
C ALA A 350 -3.83 -1.69 -20.39
N PHE A 351 -3.41 -0.46 -20.67
CA PHE A 351 -3.94 0.75 -20.01
C PHE A 351 -4.83 1.61 -20.92
N GLN A 352 -5.19 1.14 -22.12
CA GLN A 352 -5.96 1.97 -23.07
C GLN A 352 -7.35 2.37 -22.58
N GLY A 353 -8.02 1.55 -21.76
CA GLY A 353 -9.34 1.85 -21.19
C GLY A 353 -9.31 2.73 -19.93
N LEU A 354 -8.14 3.00 -19.36
CA LEU A 354 -7.99 3.67 -18.06
C LEU A 354 -7.94 5.20 -18.22
N VAL A 355 -9.03 5.77 -18.74
CA VAL A 355 -9.11 7.20 -19.09
C VAL A 355 -9.17 8.13 -17.87
N ALA A 356 -9.74 7.68 -16.75
CA ALA A 356 -9.85 8.45 -15.51
C ALA A 356 -8.67 8.26 -14.55
N LEU A 357 -7.66 7.46 -14.92
CA LEU A 357 -6.57 7.07 -14.02
C LEU A 357 -5.71 8.27 -13.64
N LYS A 358 -5.55 8.49 -12.33
CA LYS A 358 -4.76 9.57 -11.74
C LYS A 358 -3.47 9.07 -11.13
N GLU A 359 -3.50 7.89 -10.52
CA GLU A 359 -2.33 7.30 -9.86
C GLU A 359 -2.11 5.86 -10.34
N LEU A 360 -0.88 5.60 -10.81
CA LEU A 360 -0.42 4.28 -11.21
C LEU A 360 0.86 3.92 -10.45
N GLN A 361 0.78 2.86 -9.65
CA GLN A 361 1.89 2.37 -8.85
C GLN A 361 2.36 0.98 -9.31
N LEU A 362 3.58 0.94 -9.84
CA LEU A 362 4.25 -0.25 -10.37
C LEU A 362 5.64 -0.43 -9.72
N GLY A 363 5.86 0.16 -8.54
CA GLY A 363 7.15 0.09 -7.84
C GLY A 363 7.51 -1.34 -7.41
N HIS A 364 8.79 -1.63 -7.19
CA HIS A 364 9.23 -2.98 -6.76
C HIS A 364 8.69 -4.12 -7.66
N ASN A 365 8.86 -3.98 -8.97
CA ASN A 365 8.53 -5.02 -9.95
C ASN A 365 9.80 -5.43 -10.73
N ARG A 366 9.63 -6.12 -11.87
CA ARG A 366 10.74 -6.66 -12.68
C ARG A 366 10.73 -6.07 -14.10
N LEU A 367 10.19 -4.86 -14.26
CA LEU A 367 10.12 -4.18 -15.55
C LEU A 367 11.52 -3.81 -16.03
N ARG A 368 11.89 -4.24 -17.25
CA ARG A 368 13.18 -3.90 -17.87
C ARG A 368 13.09 -2.78 -18.90
N ASN A 369 11.97 -2.72 -19.61
CA ASN A 369 11.69 -1.72 -20.64
C ASN A 369 10.22 -1.34 -20.56
N LEU A 370 9.91 -0.14 -21.05
CA LEU A 370 8.54 0.34 -21.24
C LEU A 370 8.30 0.54 -22.73
N THR A 371 7.16 0.05 -23.22
CA THR A 371 6.78 0.19 -24.63
C THR A 371 6.37 1.65 -24.91
N PRO A 372 6.88 2.29 -25.98
CA PRO A 372 6.40 3.60 -26.40
C PRO A 372 4.89 3.60 -26.63
N GLY A 373 4.19 4.65 -26.17
CA GLY A 373 2.74 4.77 -26.29
C GLY A 373 1.92 3.96 -25.27
N LEU A 374 2.56 3.24 -24.33
CA LEU A 374 1.86 2.45 -23.30
C LEU A 374 0.82 3.27 -22.50
N PHE A 375 1.09 4.56 -22.29
CA PHE A 375 0.23 5.48 -21.52
C PHE A 375 -0.54 6.50 -22.39
N SER A 376 -0.58 6.29 -23.71
CA SER A 376 -1.14 7.24 -24.68
C SER A 376 -2.58 7.66 -24.42
N MET A 377 -3.38 6.83 -23.75
CA MET A 377 -4.79 7.10 -23.42
C MET A 377 -5.02 7.50 -21.95
N SER A 378 -3.97 7.55 -21.13
CA SER A 378 -4.06 7.86 -19.68
C SER A 378 -3.75 9.34 -19.41
N ALA A 379 -4.43 10.24 -20.12
CA ALA A 379 -4.14 11.68 -20.07
C ALA A 379 -4.40 12.32 -18.69
N SER A 380 -5.27 11.72 -17.87
CA SER A 380 -5.56 12.18 -16.51
C SER A 380 -4.50 11.79 -15.48
N LEU A 381 -3.47 11.02 -15.86
CA LEU A 381 -2.49 10.49 -14.92
C LEU A 381 -1.63 11.62 -14.32
N GLU A 382 -1.71 11.77 -13.00
CA GLU A 382 -1.01 12.79 -12.23
C GLU A 382 0.26 12.24 -11.58
N ARG A 383 0.26 10.94 -11.23
CA ARG A 383 1.34 10.29 -10.48
C ARG A 383 1.68 8.91 -11.03
N LEU A 384 2.94 8.75 -11.44
CA LEU A 384 3.48 7.50 -11.98
C LEU A 384 4.68 7.02 -11.16
N VAL A 385 4.51 5.85 -10.55
CA VAL A 385 5.49 5.26 -9.63
C VAL A 385 6.10 4.01 -10.25
N LEU A 386 7.37 4.08 -10.64
CA LEU A 386 8.12 3.02 -11.36
C LEU A 386 9.45 2.65 -10.66
N TYR A 387 9.65 3.08 -9.42
CA TYR A 387 10.88 2.87 -8.67
C TYR A 387 11.17 1.38 -8.40
N ALA A 388 12.43 1.06 -8.11
CA ALA A 388 12.84 -0.30 -7.75
C ALA A 388 12.40 -1.36 -8.78
N ASN A 389 12.50 -1.02 -10.06
CA ASN A 389 12.37 -1.95 -11.18
C ASN A 389 13.77 -2.22 -11.77
N GLY A 390 13.83 -2.88 -12.92
CA GLY A 390 15.07 -3.12 -13.67
C GLY A 390 15.17 -2.28 -14.94
N ILE A 391 14.56 -1.08 -14.98
CA ILE A 391 14.43 -0.30 -16.23
C ILE A 391 15.81 0.20 -16.67
N GLU A 392 16.23 -0.12 -17.90
CA GLU A 392 17.58 0.21 -18.40
C GLU A 392 17.60 1.45 -19.30
N ASN A 393 16.62 1.58 -20.19
CA ASN A 393 16.57 2.65 -21.19
C ASN A 393 15.16 3.23 -21.31
N LEU A 394 15.08 4.54 -21.50
CA LEU A 394 13.81 5.25 -21.76
C LEU A 394 13.86 5.85 -23.17
N LEU A 395 13.00 5.32 -24.04
CA LEU A 395 12.92 5.69 -25.46
C LEU A 395 11.96 6.85 -25.68
N ARG A 396 12.03 7.47 -26.87
CA ARG A 396 11.07 8.49 -27.30
C ARG A 396 9.63 7.94 -27.23
N GLY A 397 8.69 8.74 -26.74
CA GLY A 397 7.29 8.38 -26.65
C GLY A 397 6.96 7.39 -25.52
N THR A 398 7.91 7.08 -24.62
CA THR A 398 7.63 6.25 -23.42
C THR A 398 6.54 6.87 -22.55
N PHE A 399 6.54 8.21 -22.42
CA PHE A 399 5.57 8.98 -21.63
C PHE A 399 4.56 9.73 -22.51
N GLN A 400 4.40 9.31 -23.76
CA GLN A 400 3.44 9.92 -24.68
C GLN A 400 2.02 9.89 -24.10
N GLY A 401 1.33 11.02 -24.12
CA GLY A 401 -0.02 11.20 -23.61
C GLY A 401 -0.11 11.68 -22.15
N LEU A 402 1.00 11.70 -21.41
CA LEU A 402 1.05 12.04 -19.97
C LEU A 402 1.12 13.56 -19.71
N SER A 403 0.24 14.34 -20.33
CA SER A 403 0.26 15.80 -20.25
C SER A 403 -0.04 16.34 -18.85
N ASN A 404 -0.82 15.63 -18.03
CA ASN A 404 -1.19 16.04 -16.66
C ASN A 404 -0.24 15.49 -15.58
N LEU A 405 0.84 14.80 -15.96
CA LEU A 405 1.74 14.15 -15.01
C LEU A 405 2.51 15.17 -14.19
N THR A 406 2.34 15.11 -12.87
CA THR A 406 3.02 16.01 -11.91
C THR A 406 4.15 15.32 -11.17
N SER A 407 4.07 14.00 -10.96
CA SER A 407 5.03 13.26 -10.15
C SER A 407 5.48 11.97 -10.84
N LEU A 408 6.79 11.85 -11.08
CA LEU A 408 7.42 10.69 -11.72
C LEU A 408 8.54 10.13 -10.85
N PHE A 409 8.36 8.87 -10.43
CA PHE A 409 9.31 8.16 -9.58
C PHE A 409 10.02 7.05 -10.36
N LEU A 410 11.29 7.26 -10.67
CA LEU A 410 12.15 6.32 -11.42
C LEU A 410 13.40 5.91 -10.62
N HIS A 411 13.45 6.23 -9.34
CA HIS A 411 14.60 5.92 -8.50
C HIS A 411 14.85 4.41 -8.35
N SER A 412 16.09 4.03 -8.04
CA SER A 412 16.45 2.62 -7.83
C SER A 412 16.17 1.73 -9.05
N ASN A 413 16.39 2.24 -10.26
CA ASN A 413 16.32 1.48 -11.51
C ASN A 413 17.74 1.26 -12.07
N HIS A 414 17.83 0.74 -13.29
CA HIS A 414 19.09 0.51 -13.99
C HIS A 414 19.34 1.52 -15.12
N LEU A 415 18.78 2.73 -15.02
CA LEU A 415 18.78 3.69 -16.14
C LEU A 415 20.21 4.10 -16.53
N ARG A 416 20.53 3.95 -17.82
CA ARG A 416 21.82 4.36 -18.41
C ARG A 416 21.66 5.44 -19.46
N ILE A 417 20.65 5.30 -20.33
CA ILE A 417 20.42 6.19 -21.47
C ILE A 417 18.96 6.64 -21.46
N MET A 418 18.76 7.94 -21.66
CA MET A 418 17.45 8.56 -21.84
C MET A 418 17.43 9.31 -23.17
N HIS A 419 16.29 9.30 -23.85
CA HIS A 419 16.11 10.06 -25.08
C HIS A 419 16.06 11.57 -24.80
N PRO A 420 16.64 12.46 -25.64
CA PRO A 420 16.62 13.91 -25.43
C PRO A 420 15.22 14.51 -25.29
N ASP A 421 14.27 14.01 -26.08
CA ASP A 421 12.89 14.52 -26.11
C ASP A 421 11.94 13.83 -25.13
N LEU A 422 12.46 13.07 -24.15
CA LEU A 422 11.65 12.20 -23.29
C LEU A 422 10.56 12.95 -22.50
N PHE A 423 10.85 14.15 -22.02
CA PHE A 423 9.93 14.93 -21.18
C PHE A 423 9.11 15.97 -21.95
N GLN A 424 9.19 16.00 -23.29
CA GLN A 424 8.31 16.86 -24.10
C GLN A 424 6.83 16.51 -23.90
N ASP A 425 6.54 15.22 -23.63
CA ASP A 425 5.19 14.73 -23.39
C ASP A 425 4.68 15.00 -21.95
N THR A 426 5.53 15.52 -21.06
CA THR A 426 5.23 15.73 -19.62
C THR A 426 5.56 17.16 -19.15
N PRO A 427 4.94 18.22 -19.72
CA PRO A 427 5.31 19.61 -19.43
C PRO A 427 4.95 20.08 -18.01
N ASN A 428 3.98 19.43 -17.35
CA ASN A 428 3.48 19.79 -16.02
C ASN A 428 4.22 19.09 -14.86
N LEU A 429 5.38 18.49 -15.14
CA LEU A 429 6.11 17.69 -14.15
C LEU A 429 6.71 18.58 -13.05
N ARG A 430 6.28 18.34 -11.81
CA ARG A 430 6.75 19.02 -10.60
C ARG A 430 7.76 18.20 -9.82
N LYS A 431 7.62 16.88 -9.77
CA LYS A 431 8.49 16.00 -8.97
C LYS A 431 9.10 14.92 -9.86
N LEU A 432 10.43 14.88 -9.93
CA LEU A 432 11.20 13.90 -10.69
C LEU A 432 12.27 13.26 -9.81
N GLN A 433 12.16 11.95 -9.61
CA GLN A 433 13.09 11.17 -8.81
C GLN A 433 13.86 10.18 -9.69
N LEU A 434 15.16 10.44 -9.86
CA LEU A 434 16.09 9.65 -10.68
C LEU A 434 17.26 9.09 -9.85
N GLU A 435 17.22 9.20 -8.53
CA GLU A 435 18.30 8.77 -7.66
C GLU A 435 18.55 7.27 -7.70
N SER A 436 19.78 6.85 -7.40
CA SER A 436 20.18 5.44 -7.38
C SER A 436 19.94 4.74 -8.74
N ASN A 437 20.46 5.33 -9.82
CA ASN A 437 20.48 4.76 -11.17
C ASN A 437 21.94 4.67 -11.68
N TYR A 438 22.15 4.34 -12.95
CA TYR A 438 23.47 4.26 -13.59
C TYR A 438 23.70 5.40 -14.61
N LEU A 439 23.11 6.56 -14.37
CA LEU A 439 23.26 7.72 -15.26
C LEU A 439 24.68 8.30 -15.13
N SER A 440 25.43 8.31 -16.23
CA SER A 440 26.73 8.99 -16.31
C SER A 440 26.60 10.44 -16.76
N SER A 441 25.61 10.75 -17.59
CA SER A 441 25.29 12.09 -18.08
C SER A 441 23.81 12.18 -18.46
N LEU A 442 23.30 13.40 -18.60
CA LEU A 442 21.98 13.65 -19.17
C LEU A 442 22.13 14.19 -20.60
N PRO A 443 21.25 13.80 -21.53
CA PRO A 443 21.23 14.41 -22.85
C PRO A 443 21.01 15.93 -22.77
N PRO A 444 21.61 16.72 -23.66
CA PRO A 444 21.32 18.15 -23.74
C PRO A 444 19.83 18.40 -23.95
N ARG A 445 19.32 19.47 -23.32
CA ARG A 445 17.93 19.97 -23.45
C ARG A 445 16.83 19.09 -22.86
N ILE A 446 17.16 17.94 -22.27
CA ILE A 446 16.13 17.01 -21.73
C ILE A 446 15.29 17.65 -20.62
N LEU A 447 15.87 18.54 -19.80
CA LEU A 447 15.19 19.22 -18.71
C LEU A 447 14.56 20.57 -19.14
N ASP A 448 14.76 21.00 -20.39
CA ASP A 448 14.23 22.28 -20.87
C ASP A 448 12.70 22.23 -21.03
N ALA A 449 12.12 21.03 -21.22
CA ALA A 449 10.67 20.83 -21.31
C ALA A 449 9.93 20.86 -19.95
N VAL A 450 10.66 20.80 -18.83
CA VAL A 450 10.09 20.69 -17.46
C VAL A 450 10.44 21.91 -16.62
N GLU A 451 10.08 23.10 -17.10
CA GLU A 451 10.35 24.37 -16.42
C GLU A 451 9.66 24.50 -15.05
N SER A 452 8.55 23.79 -14.84
CA SER A 452 7.74 23.82 -13.62
C SER A 452 8.25 22.91 -12.48
N ILE A 453 9.46 22.34 -12.62
CA ILE A 453 9.99 21.36 -11.67
C ILE A 453 10.24 21.95 -10.27
N GLU A 454 9.65 21.32 -9.26
CA GLU A 454 9.71 21.64 -7.83
C GLU A 454 10.49 20.62 -7.00
N GLN A 455 10.86 19.47 -7.54
CA GLN A 455 11.71 18.53 -6.82
C GLN A 455 12.46 17.69 -7.83
N LEU A 456 13.78 17.69 -7.75
CA LEU A 456 14.64 16.92 -8.65
C LEU A 456 15.68 16.16 -7.85
N ARG A 457 15.59 14.84 -7.83
CA ARG A 457 16.55 13.99 -7.13
C ARG A 457 17.46 13.25 -8.11
N LEU A 458 18.75 13.53 -8.02
CA LEU A 458 19.80 13.01 -8.92
C LEU A 458 20.92 12.26 -8.18
N ALA A 459 20.77 12.11 -6.86
CA ALA A 459 21.79 11.51 -6.00
C ALA A 459 22.10 10.06 -6.38
N ARG A 460 23.27 9.56 -5.98
CA ARG A 460 23.67 8.15 -6.19
C ARG A 460 23.61 7.70 -7.66
N ASN A 461 24.05 8.56 -8.57
CA ASN A 461 24.32 8.23 -9.97
C ASN A 461 25.82 8.41 -10.25
N PRO A 462 26.44 7.60 -11.13
CA PRO A 462 27.86 7.68 -11.45
C PRO A 462 28.18 8.82 -12.43
N TRP A 463 27.88 10.07 -12.06
CA TRP A 463 28.05 11.24 -12.93
C TRP A 463 29.50 11.38 -13.43
N HIS A 464 29.68 11.39 -14.75
CA HIS A 464 30.94 11.64 -15.42
C HIS A 464 31.03 13.13 -15.76
N CYS A 465 31.92 13.84 -15.07
CA CYS A 465 32.04 15.29 -15.09
C CYS A 465 33.05 15.76 -16.13
N ASP A 466 32.67 15.63 -17.40
CA ASP A 466 33.35 16.19 -18.55
C ASP A 466 32.47 17.28 -19.21
N CYS A 467 32.80 17.67 -20.43
CA CYS A 467 32.05 18.68 -21.14
C CYS A 467 30.61 18.27 -21.49
N ALA A 468 30.22 16.99 -21.37
CA ALA A 468 28.82 16.58 -21.51
C ALA A 468 27.99 16.91 -20.25
N ALA A 469 28.62 16.96 -19.07
CA ALA A 469 27.97 17.36 -17.83
C ALA A 469 27.71 18.88 -17.73
N SER A 470 28.30 19.68 -18.63
CA SER A 470 28.13 21.15 -18.66
C SER A 470 26.67 21.57 -18.71
N TYR A 471 25.84 20.89 -19.52
CA TYR A 471 24.40 21.14 -19.59
C TYR A 471 23.73 21.06 -18.21
N LEU A 472 23.92 19.93 -17.52
CA LEU A 472 23.29 19.67 -16.23
C LEU A 472 23.83 20.61 -15.15
N ALA A 473 25.14 20.88 -15.14
CA ALA A 473 25.75 21.80 -14.19
C ALA A 473 25.18 23.21 -14.33
N THR A 474 25.11 23.73 -15.57
CA THR A 474 24.56 25.05 -15.86
C THR A 474 23.06 25.13 -15.56
N TRP A 475 22.29 24.10 -15.92
CA TRP A 475 20.87 24.03 -15.62
C TRP A 475 20.61 24.05 -14.09
N LEU A 476 21.36 23.26 -13.32
CA LEU A 476 21.24 23.22 -11.85
C LEU A 476 21.59 24.56 -11.22
N GLN A 477 22.65 25.23 -11.69
CA GLN A 477 23.05 26.56 -11.20
C GLN A 477 21.96 27.59 -11.44
N ARG A 478 21.37 27.61 -12.63
CA ARG A 478 20.26 28.52 -12.97
C ARG A 478 19.06 28.30 -12.06
N MET A 479 18.63 27.05 -11.89
CA MET A 479 17.48 26.71 -11.05
C MET A 479 17.72 26.97 -9.56
N TYR A 480 18.96 26.85 -9.11
CA TYR A 480 19.33 27.22 -7.74
C TYR A 480 19.23 28.74 -7.55
N LEU A 481 19.78 29.53 -8.47
CA LEU A 481 19.77 30.99 -8.40
C LEU A 481 18.35 31.58 -8.46
N THR A 482 17.47 31.03 -9.29
CA THR A 482 16.07 31.50 -9.37
C THR A 482 15.36 31.35 -8.02
N ARG A 483 15.54 30.22 -7.32
CA ARG A 483 14.90 30.00 -6.02
C ARG A 483 15.50 30.80 -4.86
N VAL A 484 16.82 31.00 -4.87
CA VAL A 484 17.46 31.84 -3.85
C VAL A 484 16.94 33.27 -3.96
N ASN A 485 16.68 33.77 -5.17
CA ASN A 485 16.12 35.10 -5.37
C ASN A 485 14.64 35.20 -4.97
N ASP A 486 13.86 34.12 -5.07
CA ASP A 486 12.45 34.08 -4.67
C ASP A 486 12.26 34.03 -3.13
N THR A 487 13.29 33.67 -2.37
CA THR A 487 13.22 33.50 -0.91
C THR A 487 13.97 34.62 -0.19
N ASN A 488 13.25 35.72 0.11
CA ASN A 488 13.70 36.76 1.06
C ASN A 488 13.70 36.27 2.54
N SER A 489 13.65 34.96 2.79
CA SER A 489 13.62 34.36 4.12
C SER A 489 14.64 33.24 4.23
N SER A 490 15.50 33.37 5.24
CA SER A 490 16.57 32.47 5.65
C SER A 490 16.05 31.18 6.30
N GLU A 491 15.04 30.54 5.72
CA GLU A 491 14.66 29.18 6.10
C GLU A 491 15.36 28.21 5.16
N ASN A 492 16.13 27.28 5.75
CA ASN A 492 16.88 26.21 5.09
C ASN A 492 16.17 25.70 3.82
N LEU A 493 16.51 26.26 2.65
CA LEU A 493 16.17 25.62 1.39
C LEU A 493 16.72 24.21 1.48
N GLY A 494 15.86 23.22 1.25
CA GLY A 494 16.27 21.85 1.05
C GLY A 494 17.15 21.77 -0.19
N ILE A 495 18.42 22.20 -0.09
CA ILE A 495 19.45 22.10 -1.13
C ILE A 495 19.46 20.66 -1.67
N TRP A 496 19.25 19.68 -0.77
CA TRP A 496 19.14 18.25 -1.05
C TRP A 496 17.94 17.82 -1.92
N GLU A 497 16.90 18.65 -2.06
CA GLU A 497 15.72 18.38 -2.88
C GLU A 497 15.87 18.82 -4.35
N PHE A 498 16.92 19.61 -4.67
CA PHE A 498 17.17 20.18 -5.99
C PHE A 498 18.53 19.79 -6.56
N GLY A 499 18.71 18.52 -6.86
CA GLY A 499 19.87 18.02 -7.60
C GLY A 499 21.21 18.16 -6.87
N ALA A 500 21.28 18.76 -5.68
CA ALA A 500 22.52 18.93 -4.92
C ALA A 500 23.11 17.62 -4.37
N GLY A 501 22.44 16.49 -4.60
CA GLY A 501 23.02 15.16 -4.40
C GLY A 501 23.85 14.66 -5.59
N ALA A 502 23.91 15.38 -6.71
CA ALA A 502 24.69 14.99 -7.88
C ALA A 502 26.20 15.24 -7.64
N VAL A 503 26.91 14.17 -7.31
CA VAL A 503 28.36 14.17 -7.06
C VAL A 503 29.08 13.52 -8.23
N CYS A 504 30.15 14.15 -8.69
CA CYS A 504 31.03 13.63 -9.72
C CYS A 504 31.72 12.34 -9.27
N ARG A 505 31.69 11.32 -10.12
CA ARG A 505 32.51 10.11 -9.94
C ARG A 505 33.94 10.30 -10.46
N GLY A 506 34.12 11.18 -11.43
CA GLY A 506 35.39 11.49 -12.10
C GLY A 506 35.13 12.31 -13.37
N PRO A 507 36.15 12.56 -14.21
CA PRO A 507 37.52 12.06 -14.11
C PRO A 507 38.40 12.85 -13.12
N GLY A 508 39.48 12.21 -12.64
CA GLY A 508 40.56 12.86 -11.90
C GLY A 508 40.12 13.61 -10.63
N THR A 509 40.61 14.85 -10.49
CA THR A 509 40.38 15.72 -9.32
C THR A 509 38.96 16.27 -9.20
N LEU A 510 38.12 16.05 -10.23
CA LEU A 510 36.70 16.40 -10.17
C LEU A 510 35.88 15.37 -9.38
N GLY A 511 36.42 14.17 -9.15
CA GLY A 511 35.77 13.15 -8.32
C GLY A 511 35.45 13.67 -6.91
N GLY A 512 34.23 13.42 -6.44
CA GLY A 512 33.74 13.89 -5.14
C GLY A 512 33.20 15.32 -5.12
N ARG A 513 33.39 16.11 -6.18
CA ARG A 513 32.82 17.46 -6.27
C ARG A 513 31.34 17.43 -6.63
N LEU A 514 30.59 18.42 -6.14
CA LEU A 514 29.18 18.63 -6.48
C LEU A 514 29.04 19.25 -7.87
N LEU A 515 28.20 18.66 -8.71
CA LEU A 515 27.98 19.10 -10.09
C LEU A 515 27.46 20.54 -10.17
N LEU A 516 26.62 20.92 -9.21
CA LEU A 516 26.10 22.29 -9.04
C LEU A 516 27.21 23.34 -8.86
N ARG A 517 28.39 22.97 -8.35
CA ARG A 517 29.49 23.90 -8.09
C ARG A 517 30.52 23.98 -9.22
N LEU A 518 30.43 23.13 -10.24
CA LEU A 518 31.40 23.09 -11.32
C LEU A 518 31.06 24.09 -12.41
N THR A 519 32.07 24.80 -12.89
CA THR A 519 31.93 25.78 -13.98
C THR A 519 32.11 25.13 -15.34
N PHE A 520 31.64 25.81 -16.40
CA PHE A 520 31.87 25.38 -17.77
C PHE A 520 33.37 25.20 -18.08
N HIS A 521 34.22 26.10 -17.57
CA HIS A 521 35.65 26.04 -17.81
C HIS A 521 36.27 24.78 -17.19
N GLU A 522 35.97 24.49 -15.91
CA GLU A 522 36.46 23.30 -15.21
C GLU A 522 36.01 21.98 -15.89
N LEU A 523 34.84 21.96 -16.52
CA LEU A 523 34.29 20.77 -17.19
C LEU A 523 34.81 20.57 -18.62
N CYS A 524 35.12 21.66 -19.33
CA CYS A 524 35.40 21.62 -20.77
C CYS A 524 36.84 22.02 -21.16
N GLU A 525 37.70 22.42 -20.22
CA GLU A 525 39.08 22.83 -20.52
C GLU A 525 39.84 21.76 -21.33
N GLY A 526 40.41 22.15 -22.48
CA GLY A 526 41.19 21.26 -23.34
C GLY A 526 40.41 20.35 -24.30
N GLN A 527 39.07 20.31 -24.25
CA GLN A 527 38.24 19.51 -25.19
C GLN A 527 37.77 20.27 -26.44
N TRP A 528 38.17 21.54 -26.58
CA TRP A 528 37.70 22.43 -27.66
C TRP A 528 38.28 22.12 -29.05
N ALA A 529 39.39 21.37 -29.13
CA ALA A 529 40.07 21.05 -30.39
C ALA A 529 39.25 20.13 -31.32
N SER A 530 38.18 19.51 -30.82
CA SER A 530 37.38 18.49 -31.54
C SER A 530 35.93 18.89 -31.85
N MET A 531 35.50 20.13 -31.59
CA MET A 531 34.09 20.56 -31.69
C MET A 531 33.60 20.98 -33.10
N LYS A 532 33.82 20.17 -34.15
CA LYS A 532 33.08 20.34 -35.42
C LYS A 532 31.80 19.50 -35.41
N GLY A 533 30.63 20.14 -35.48
CA GLY A 533 29.33 19.49 -35.75
C GLY A 533 28.48 19.05 -34.53
N LEU A 534 28.68 19.62 -33.34
CA LEU A 534 27.97 19.21 -32.11
C LEU A 534 26.74 20.07 -31.79
N VAL A 535 25.69 19.42 -31.26
CA VAL A 535 24.49 20.06 -30.68
C VAL A 535 24.89 20.98 -29.52
N PRO A 536 24.30 22.18 -29.37
CA PRO A 536 24.58 23.06 -28.25
C PRO A 536 24.30 22.37 -26.91
N ARG A 537 25.29 22.38 -26.01
CA ARG A 537 25.25 21.71 -24.71
C ARG A 537 24.79 22.63 -23.58
N LEU A 538 24.17 23.75 -23.92
CA LEU A 538 23.66 24.74 -22.98
C LEU A 538 22.12 24.79 -23.06
N PRO A 539 21.42 25.16 -21.98
CA PRO A 539 19.99 25.47 -22.01
C PRO A 539 19.60 26.47 -23.13
N ILE A 540 18.41 26.32 -23.73
CA ILE A 540 17.94 27.13 -24.89
C ILE A 540 18.04 28.63 -24.64
N ASP A 541 17.63 29.10 -23.47
CA ASP A 541 17.58 30.51 -23.09
C ASP A 541 18.97 31.19 -23.11
N LEU A 542 20.03 30.44 -22.76
CA LEU A 542 21.41 30.94 -22.82
C LEU A 542 21.95 31.03 -24.25
N ILE A 543 21.39 30.25 -25.18
CA ILE A 543 21.74 30.27 -26.61
C ILE A 543 20.98 31.37 -27.34
N SER A 544 19.73 31.60 -26.95
CA SER A 544 18.84 32.62 -27.52
C SER A 544 19.08 34.03 -26.95
N GLY A 545 19.82 34.15 -25.84
CA GLY A 545 20.14 35.40 -25.13
C GLY A 545 21.17 36.33 -25.78
N ARG A 546 21.25 36.38 -27.12
CA ARG A 546 22.01 37.41 -27.85
C ARG A 546 21.06 38.20 -28.76
N ASN A 547 20.08 38.86 -28.16
CA ASN A 547 19.37 40.04 -28.70
C ASN A 547 18.34 40.58 -27.69
N VAL A 548 18.76 41.00 -26.49
CA VAL A 548 18.08 42.07 -25.75
C VAL A 548 19.15 42.92 -25.07
N ALA A 549 18.92 44.23 -25.11
CA ALA A 549 19.89 45.30 -24.96
C ALA A 549 20.53 45.44 -23.56
N SER A 550 21.77 45.94 -23.59
CA SER A 550 22.47 46.78 -22.60
C SER A 550 21.78 47.02 -21.24
N THR A 551 22.46 46.62 -20.15
CA THR A 551 23.16 47.53 -19.21
C THR A 551 24.02 46.71 -18.25
N ASP A 552 25.13 47.31 -17.84
CA ASP A 552 26.05 46.94 -16.75
C ASP A 552 27.09 45.83 -17.00
N ASN A 553 28.23 46.32 -17.48
CA ASN A 553 29.53 45.66 -17.52
C ASN A 553 30.41 46.24 -16.40
N PRO A 554 30.83 45.49 -15.36
CA PRO A 554 31.78 45.99 -14.38
C PRO A 554 33.18 45.40 -14.59
N PHE A 555 33.68 45.28 -15.81
CA PHE A 555 35.12 45.06 -16.03
C PHE A 555 35.57 45.77 -17.32
N SER A 556 35.80 47.08 -17.20
CA SER A 556 36.70 47.81 -18.07
C SER A 556 38.03 48.00 -17.35
N ARG A 557 39.11 47.47 -17.93
CA ARG A 557 40.44 48.09 -17.88
C ARG A 557 41.30 47.55 -19.02
N ASN A 558 41.59 48.47 -19.94
CA ASN A 558 42.79 48.67 -20.74
C ASN A 558 43.62 47.45 -21.13
N GLU A 559 43.76 47.23 -22.44
CA GLU A 559 44.97 47.66 -23.16
C GLU A 559 44.71 47.69 -24.68
N SER A 560 45.07 48.82 -25.27
CA SER A 560 45.15 49.10 -26.71
C SER A 560 46.34 48.37 -27.32
N VAL A 561 46.19 47.73 -28.49
CA VAL A 561 47.21 47.70 -29.57
C VAL A 561 46.57 47.22 -30.90
N SER A 562 46.61 48.12 -31.89
CA SER A 562 46.66 47.98 -33.36
C SER A 562 45.77 47.00 -34.14
N THR A 563 44.98 47.58 -35.04
CA THR A 563 44.57 46.99 -36.34
C THR A 563 45.78 46.86 -37.28
N PRO A 564 45.70 45.99 -38.32
CA PRO A 564 45.35 46.54 -39.62
C PRO A 564 44.39 45.68 -40.47
N ASN A 565 43.55 46.41 -41.21
CA ASN A 565 43.01 46.21 -42.55
C ASN A 565 43.26 44.87 -43.27
N LEU A 566 42.22 44.31 -43.92
CA LEU A 566 42.09 44.35 -45.39
C LEU A 566 40.82 43.64 -45.94
N SER A 567 40.09 44.41 -46.76
CA SER A 567 39.39 44.06 -48.02
C SER A 567 38.26 42.99 -48.07
N ARG A 568 37.06 43.51 -48.35
CA ARG A 568 36.12 43.16 -49.44
C ARG A 568 36.50 41.99 -50.38
N SER A 569 35.58 41.04 -50.58
CA SER A 569 35.15 40.49 -51.88
C SER A 569 33.97 39.51 -51.67
N THR A 570 32.74 39.91 -52.04
CA THR A 570 31.93 39.42 -53.19
C THR A 570 31.33 38.01 -53.09
N ILE A 571 29.98 38.01 -53.06
CA ILE A 571 28.97 37.01 -53.43
C ILE A 571 29.19 36.53 -54.89
N PRO A 572 28.91 35.26 -55.28
CA PRO A 572 27.59 34.74 -55.74
C PRO A 572 27.24 33.35 -55.17
N SER A 573 26.03 33.02 -54.73
CA SER A 573 24.75 32.77 -55.45
C SER A 573 24.81 31.70 -56.56
N GLN A 574 23.71 30.93 -56.64
CA GLN A 574 23.42 29.71 -57.43
C GLN A 574 23.65 28.40 -56.67
N ARG A 575 22.70 27.46 -56.59
CA ARG A 575 21.40 27.30 -57.27
C ARG A 575 20.53 26.39 -56.41
#